data_AF-A0A538GEU9-F1
#
_entry.id   AF-A0A538GEU9-F1
#
_cell.length_a   1.000
_cell.length_b   1.000
_cell.length_c   1.000
_cell.angle_alpha   90.00
_cell.angle_beta   90.00
_cell.angle_gamma   90.00
#
_symmetry.space_group_name_H-M   'P 1'
#
loop_
_entity.id
_entity.type
_entity.pdbx_description
1 polymer ?
#
loop_
_entity_poly.entity_id
_entity_poly.type
_entity_poly.pdbx_seq_one_letter_code
_entity_poly.pdbx_strand_id
1 'polypeptide(L)'
;MQENRSFDSYFGTYPGADGIPMDRAEPLVCAFDPKTRTCVEPFHDTHDRNIGGPHTQLSAIRDINHRLMDGFVSQERAALRHTCRAKNDPTCSLAADRIDVMGYHDAREIPNYWAYARNFVLQDHMFQPDASWSLPAHLFTVSEWSARCSRRGDPMSCVNANAAPVAPPGEPESNGTTPDYAWTDLTYLLHKHHVSWGYYVFKGGEPDCANDGMFCRTKKQNAKTPGIWNPLPWFTTVRADHQLRNIVSVRHFFWAAKHGRLPAVSWVIPNDKVSEHPPALVSAGQAWVTGIVNAVMRGPNWNSTAIFLTWDDWGGFYDHVAPPIVDHNGYGLRVPGLVISPYAR
;
A
#
# COMPACT_ATOMS: atom_id res chain seq x y z
N MET A 1 -5.42 -4.83 -1.45
CA MET A 1 -4.38 -3.82 -1.23
C MET A 1 -4.45 -2.86 -2.40
N GLN A 2 -4.68 -1.58 -2.16
CA GLN A 2 -4.27 -0.51 -3.09
C GLN A 2 -2.93 0.03 -2.60
N GLU A 3 -2.33 1.01 -3.27
CA GLU A 3 -0.94 1.34 -3.03
C GLU A 3 -0.69 2.85 -2.82
N ASN A 4 0.18 3.17 -1.87
CA ASN A 4 0.80 4.49 -1.66
C ASN A 4 -0.17 5.68 -1.45
N ARG A 5 -0.99 5.65 -0.41
CA ARG A 5 -1.82 6.81 0.01
C ARG A 5 -1.89 6.94 1.53
N SER A 6 -1.64 8.14 2.03
CA SER A 6 -1.97 8.49 3.41
C SER A 6 -3.48 8.60 3.63
N PHE A 7 -3.94 8.49 4.88
CA PHE A 7 -5.33 8.73 5.22
C PHE A 7 -5.75 10.16 4.82
N ASP A 8 -4.98 11.18 5.24
CA ASP A 8 -5.34 12.57 4.96
C ASP A 8 -5.40 12.91 3.46
N SER A 9 -4.62 12.23 2.59
CA SER A 9 -4.68 12.45 1.14
C SER A 9 -6.02 12.11 0.48
N TYR A 10 -6.81 11.21 1.08
CA TYR A 10 -8.12 10.75 0.55
C TYR A 10 -9.30 11.06 1.47
N PHE A 11 -9.10 11.10 2.78
CA PHE A 11 -10.15 11.26 3.77
C PHE A 11 -9.85 12.36 4.81
N GLY A 12 -8.79 13.14 4.62
CA GLY A 12 -8.42 14.25 5.53
C GLY A 12 -9.47 15.36 5.61
N THR A 13 -10.38 15.45 4.64
CA THR A 13 -11.54 16.36 4.69
C THR A 13 -12.87 15.63 4.89
N TYR A 14 -12.85 14.32 5.17
CA TYR A 14 -14.06 13.53 5.34
C TYR A 14 -14.81 13.92 6.64
N PRO A 15 -16.11 14.26 6.58
CA PRO A 15 -16.83 14.76 7.75
C PRO A 15 -16.86 13.77 8.92
N GLY A 16 -16.32 14.19 10.06
CA GLY A 16 -16.35 13.44 11.32
C GLY A 16 -15.22 12.41 11.49
N ALA A 17 -14.30 12.31 10.53
CA ALA A 17 -13.03 11.62 10.75
C ALA A 17 -12.04 12.51 11.53
N ASP A 18 -11.05 11.89 12.15
CA ASP A 18 -9.82 12.55 12.62
C ASP A 18 -8.94 12.99 11.42
N GLY A 19 -9.46 13.92 10.60
CA GLY A 19 -8.81 14.42 9.40
C GLY A 19 -7.91 15.64 9.63
N ILE A 20 -7.42 16.24 8.54
CA ILE A 20 -6.58 17.43 8.52
C ILE A 20 -7.17 18.52 9.45
N PRO A 21 -6.39 19.05 10.41
CA PRO A 21 -6.84 20.13 11.28
C PRO A 21 -7.22 21.39 10.48
N MET A 22 -8.45 21.85 10.63
CA MET A 22 -9.05 22.96 9.85
C MET A 22 -9.85 23.91 10.78
N ASP A 23 -9.77 25.22 10.55
CA ASP A 23 -10.76 26.20 11.02
C ASP A 23 -11.44 26.83 9.81
N ARG A 24 -12.78 26.81 9.75
CA ARG A 24 -13.59 27.38 8.63
C ARG A 24 -13.16 26.93 7.22
N ALA A 25 -12.61 25.72 7.10
CA ALA A 25 -12.01 25.14 5.89
C ALA A 25 -10.66 25.75 5.44
N GLU A 26 -9.99 26.50 6.32
CA GLU A 26 -8.58 26.88 6.19
C GLU A 26 -7.73 25.90 7.05
N PRO A 27 -6.65 25.30 6.50
CA PRO A 27 -5.80 24.38 7.27
C PRO A 27 -5.06 25.06 8.42
N LEU A 28 -4.98 24.38 9.56
CA LEU A 28 -4.23 24.83 10.75
C LEU A 28 -2.80 24.28 10.81
N VAL A 29 -2.41 23.51 9.80
CA VAL A 29 -1.13 22.80 9.69
C VAL A 29 -0.49 23.08 8.33
N CYS A 30 0.83 23.08 8.28
CA CYS A 30 1.58 23.28 7.04
C CYS A 30 3.00 22.70 7.15
N ALA A 31 3.59 22.33 6.02
CA ALA A 31 4.97 21.84 5.95
C ALA A 31 5.88 22.91 5.32
N PHE A 32 7.08 23.12 5.86
CA PHE A 32 8.00 24.15 5.36
C PHE A 32 8.70 23.73 4.07
N ASP A 33 8.63 24.57 3.02
CA ASP A 33 9.38 24.38 1.78
C ASP A 33 10.75 25.07 1.85
N PRO A 34 11.87 24.31 1.92
CA PRO A 34 13.21 24.89 1.99
C PRO A 34 13.65 25.58 0.68
N LYS A 35 12.94 25.37 -0.45
CA LYS A 35 13.23 26.02 -1.74
C LYS A 35 12.60 27.41 -1.83
N THR A 36 11.32 27.55 -1.47
CA THR A 36 10.60 28.85 -1.52
C THR A 36 10.70 29.64 -0.22
N ARG A 37 11.04 28.98 0.89
CA ARG A 37 11.03 29.53 2.26
C ARG A 37 9.65 29.94 2.76
N THR A 38 8.60 29.31 2.23
CA THR A 38 7.20 29.48 2.66
C THR A 38 6.68 28.19 3.28
N CYS A 39 5.60 28.27 4.05
CA CYS A 39 4.84 27.06 4.38
C CYS A 39 3.98 26.64 3.19
N VAL A 40 3.71 25.33 3.10
CA VAL A 40 2.75 24.73 2.18
C VAL A 40 1.70 24.05 3.04
N GLU A 41 0.50 24.62 3.03
CA GLU A 41 -0.69 24.07 3.69
C GLU A 41 -1.26 22.90 2.86
N PRO A 42 -1.96 21.93 3.47
CA PRO A 42 -2.75 20.95 2.75
C PRO A 42 -3.76 21.61 1.81
N PHE A 43 -3.79 21.21 0.54
CA PHE A 43 -4.62 21.84 -0.49
C PHE A 43 -5.43 20.83 -1.29
N HIS A 44 -6.58 21.24 -1.81
CA HIS A 44 -7.39 20.39 -2.67
C HIS A 44 -6.70 20.16 -4.03
N ASP A 45 -6.33 18.92 -4.34
CA ASP A 45 -5.70 18.54 -5.60
C ASP A 45 -6.72 17.90 -6.55
N THR A 46 -7.09 18.64 -7.60
CA THR A 46 -8.03 18.17 -8.64
C THR A 46 -7.41 17.23 -9.67
N HIS A 47 -6.12 16.90 -9.57
CA HIS A 47 -5.43 16.08 -10.58
C HIS A 47 -5.65 14.58 -10.35
N ASP A 48 -6.25 13.91 -11.35
CA ASP A 48 -6.35 12.45 -11.44
C ASP A 48 -4.99 11.70 -11.41
N ARG A 49 -3.90 12.44 -11.63
CA ARG A 49 -2.51 11.96 -11.50
C ARG A 49 -1.75 12.84 -10.51
N ASN A 50 -1.51 12.28 -9.33
CA ASN A 50 -0.51 12.76 -8.38
C ASN A 50 0.85 12.10 -8.70
N ILE A 51 1.91 12.63 -8.09
CA ILE A 51 3.28 12.16 -8.21
C ILE A 51 3.77 11.54 -6.90
N GLY A 52 3.32 12.06 -5.76
CA GLY A 52 3.75 11.62 -4.45
C GLY A 52 5.22 11.94 -4.17
N GLY A 53 5.75 11.28 -3.14
CA GLY A 53 7.09 11.51 -2.66
C GLY A 53 7.78 10.24 -2.15
N PRO A 54 8.97 10.42 -1.56
CA PRO A 54 9.73 9.32 -0.99
C PRO A 54 8.96 8.60 0.13
N HIS A 55 8.94 7.27 0.11
CA HIS A 55 8.25 6.40 1.08
C HIS A 55 9.10 5.22 1.59
N THR A 56 10.45 5.33 1.57
CA THR A 56 11.31 4.41 2.35
C THR A 56 11.16 4.62 3.86
N GLN A 57 11.62 3.67 4.69
CA GLN A 57 11.74 3.88 6.13
C GLN A 57 12.51 5.16 6.53
N LEU A 58 13.56 5.51 5.78
CA LEU A 58 14.31 6.75 6.05
C LEU A 58 13.48 8.00 5.69
N SER A 59 12.62 7.89 4.68
CA SER A 59 11.62 8.91 4.36
C SER A 59 10.60 9.04 5.50
N ALA A 60 10.02 7.95 6.00
CA ALA A 60 9.08 7.97 7.13
C ALA A 60 9.64 8.70 8.36
N ILE A 61 10.87 8.37 8.76
CA ILE A 61 11.54 9.00 9.92
C ILE A 61 11.66 10.52 9.73
N ARG A 62 11.90 10.96 8.49
CA ARG A 62 12.09 12.37 8.16
C ARG A 62 10.77 13.11 7.95
N ASP A 63 9.76 12.48 7.38
CA ASP A 63 8.39 13.01 7.24
C ASP A 63 7.76 13.23 8.61
N ILE A 64 7.89 12.24 9.51
CA ILE A 64 7.40 12.29 10.89
C ILE A 64 8.14 13.34 11.73
N ASN A 65 9.42 13.61 11.42
CA ASN A 65 10.29 14.61 12.06
C ASN A 65 10.07 14.76 13.58
N HIS A 66 10.45 13.73 14.36
CA HIS A 66 10.26 13.74 15.82
C HIS A 66 8.81 13.99 16.30
N ARG A 67 7.82 13.54 15.52
CA ARG A 67 6.36 13.73 15.71
C ARG A 67 5.82 15.12 15.36
N LEU A 68 6.61 15.96 14.67
CA LEU A 68 6.16 17.26 14.15
C LEU A 68 5.33 17.15 12.86
N MET A 69 5.49 16.05 12.10
CA MET A 69 4.75 15.77 10.86
C MET A 69 4.91 16.85 9.77
N ASP A 70 6.04 17.53 9.70
CA ASP A 70 6.31 18.66 8.80
C ASP A 70 7.37 18.37 7.72
N GLY A 71 7.89 17.14 7.68
CA GLY A 71 9.03 16.77 6.82
C GLY A 71 8.71 16.48 5.36
N PHE A 72 7.45 16.17 5.03
CA PHE A 72 6.98 15.69 3.72
C PHE A 72 7.47 16.53 2.53
N VAL A 73 7.22 17.85 2.59
CA VAL A 73 7.68 18.79 1.55
C VAL A 73 9.20 18.85 1.45
N SER A 74 9.90 18.75 2.58
CA SER A 74 11.36 18.71 2.58
C SER A 74 11.91 17.40 2.00
N GLN A 75 11.24 16.25 2.18
CA GLN A 75 11.63 15.01 1.50
C GLN A 75 11.36 15.06 0.00
N GLU A 76 10.19 15.51 -0.42
CA GLU A 76 9.87 15.73 -1.84
C GLU A 76 10.89 16.68 -2.49
N ARG A 77 11.19 17.83 -1.86
CA ARG A 77 12.20 18.81 -2.33
C ARG A 77 13.64 18.27 -2.32
N ALA A 78 14.00 17.41 -1.38
CA ALA A 78 15.31 16.76 -1.37
C ALA A 78 15.45 15.73 -2.50
N ALA A 79 14.38 14.99 -2.77
CA ALA A 79 14.28 14.06 -3.89
C ALA A 79 14.28 14.75 -5.27
N LEU A 80 13.74 15.97 -5.35
CA LEU A 80 13.62 16.77 -6.59
C LEU A 80 14.95 17.27 -7.23
N ARG A 81 16.11 16.66 -6.92
CA ARG A 81 17.41 17.10 -7.45
C ARG A 81 18.31 15.98 -7.98
N HIS A 82 18.70 16.15 -9.25
CA HIS A 82 19.88 15.61 -9.96
C HIS A 82 20.13 14.08 -10.07
N THR A 83 19.59 13.21 -9.22
CA THR A 83 19.72 11.75 -9.37
C THR A 83 18.45 11.05 -9.85
N CYS A 84 17.29 11.69 -9.72
CA CYS A 84 16.02 11.28 -10.30
C CYS A 84 16.11 11.03 -11.82
N ARG A 85 16.21 9.76 -12.25
CA ARG A 85 16.43 9.41 -13.68
C ARG A 85 15.18 9.08 -14.52
N ALA A 86 13.97 8.94 -13.94
CA ALA A 86 12.85 8.29 -14.64
C ALA A 86 11.38 8.44 -14.10
N LYS A 87 10.73 7.40 -13.51
CA LYS A 87 9.42 7.47 -12.78
C LYS A 87 9.27 6.88 -11.34
N ASN A 88 9.21 5.57 -11.09
CA ASN A 88 8.69 4.99 -9.82
C ASN A 88 9.81 4.54 -8.84
N ASP A 89 10.07 5.30 -7.78
CA ASP A 89 11.16 5.02 -6.83
C ASP A 89 10.84 5.59 -5.43
N PRO A 90 10.91 4.79 -4.34
CA PRO A 90 10.52 5.21 -2.98
C PRO A 90 11.48 6.23 -2.35
N THR A 91 12.54 6.64 -3.04
CA THR A 91 13.44 7.73 -2.62
C THR A 91 13.26 9.01 -3.45
N CYS A 92 12.40 8.99 -4.47
CA CYS A 92 12.29 10.03 -5.49
C CYS A 92 10.96 10.81 -5.46
N SER A 93 10.92 11.95 -6.16
CA SER A 93 9.68 12.62 -6.58
C SER A 93 9.87 13.26 -7.96
N LEU A 94 8.80 13.32 -8.74
CA LEU A 94 8.77 13.88 -10.10
C LEU A 94 8.02 15.23 -10.17
N ALA A 95 7.67 15.79 -9.02
CA ALA A 95 6.97 17.05 -8.83
C ALA A 95 7.71 18.20 -9.55
N ALA A 96 7.39 18.41 -10.83
CA ALA A 96 8.09 19.33 -11.74
C ALA A 96 7.83 20.79 -11.33
N ASP A 97 8.48 21.20 -10.25
CA ASP A 97 8.22 22.34 -9.37
C ASP A 97 6.90 22.30 -8.57
N ARG A 98 5.86 21.62 -9.07
CA ARG A 98 4.56 21.42 -8.39
C ARG A 98 4.62 20.31 -7.32
N ILE A 99 4.80 20.71 -6.06
CA ILE A 99 4.58 19.88 -4.87
C ILE A 99 3.17 19.27 -4.95
N ASP A 100 3.02 17.95 -4.79
CA ASP A 100 1.70 17.32 -4.58
C ASP A 100 1.59 16.37 -3.37
N VAL A 101 2.66 16.22 -2.59
CA VAL A 101 2.60 15.51 -1.29
C VAL A 101 1.64 16.15 -0.27
N MET A 102 1.37 17.45 -0.34
CA MET A 102 0.38 18.14 0.50
C MET A 102 -1.04 18.16 -0.12
N GLY A 103 -1.24 17.51 -1.27
CA GLY A 103 -2.52 17.46 -1.96
C GLY A 103 -3.49 16.47 -1.30
N TYR A 104 -4.74 16.87 -1.11
CA TYR A 104 -5.84 15.99 -0.74
C TYR A 104 -6.93 15.94 -1.81
N HIS A 105 -7.59 14.80 -1.93
CA HIS A 105 -8.79 14.57 -2.72
C HIS A 105 -10.05 14.64 -1.85
N ASP A 106 -11.21 14.85 -2.44
CA ASP A 106 -12.49 14.62 -1.77
C ASP A 106 -13.50 13.86 -2.66
N ALA A 107 -14.78 13.85 -2.28
CA ALA A 107 -15.84 13.20 -3.06
C ALA A 107 -15.98 13.67 -4.51
N ARG A 108 -15.35 14.79 -4.91
CA ARG A 108 -15.29 15.27 -6.31
C ARG A 108 -14.41 14.37 -7.18
N GLU A 109 -13.26 13.94 -6.68
CA GLU A 109 -12.31 13.08 -7.38
C GLU A 109 -12.47 11.59 -7.01
N ILE A 110 -12.80 11.30 -5.74
CA ILE A 110 -12.97 9.93 -5.21
C ILE A 110 -14.40 9.64 -4.68
N PRO A 111 -15.46 9.87 -5.48
CA PRO A 111 -16.86 9.71 -5.05
C PRO A 111 -17.23 8.29 -4.57
N ASN A 112 -16.62 7.25 -5.12
CA ASN A 112 -16.93 5.86 -4.75
C ASN A 112 -16.32 5.50 -3.40
N TYR A 113 -15.08 5.95 -3.12
CA TYR A 113 -14.43 5.76 -1.83
C TYR A 113 -15.15 6.53 -0.71
N TRP A 114 -15.53 7.78 -0.96
CA TRP A 114 -16.39 8.55 -0.04
C TRP A 114 -17.79 7.95 0.09
N ALA A 115 -18.34 7.32 -0.96
CA ALA A 115 -19.59 6.58 -0.84
C ALA A 115 -19.44 5.31 0.01
N TYR A 116 -18.31 4.59 -0.04
CA TYR A 116 -18.07 3.46 0.86
C TYR A 116 -17.93 3.91 2.31
N ALA A 117 -17.13 4.95 2.58
CA ALA A 117 -16.99 5.55 3.91
C ALA A 117 -18.35 6.02 4.50
N ARG A 118 -19.26 6.50 3.65
CA ARG A 118 -20.60 6.98 4.08
C ARG A 118 -21.61 5.86 4.35
N ASN A 119 -21.47 4.70 3.70
CA ASN A 119 -22.45 3.60 3.79
C ASN A 119 -21.94 2.41 4.63
N PHE A 120 -20.68 2.42 5.04
CA PHE A 120 -20.01 1.37 5.81
C PHE A 120 -19.02 2.02 6.80
N VAL A 121 -17.96 1.31 7.20
CA VAL A 121 -16.97 1.80 8.19
C VAL A 121 -15.74 2.36 7.49
N LEU A 122 -15.43 3.62 7.77
CA LEU A 122 -14.11 4.24 7.58
C LEU A 122 -13.27 4.07 8.85
N GLN A 123 -12.00 3.67 8.70
CA GLN A 123 -11.04 3.52 9.78
C GLN A 123 -10.05 4.69 9.73
N ASP A 124 -10.27 5.71 10.56
CA ASP A 124 -9.41 6.91 10.67
C ASP A 124 -8.20 6.74 11.62
N HIS A 125 -7.99 5.51 12.10
CA HIS A 125 -6.85 5.11 12.93
C HIS A 125 -6.22 3.80 12.40
N MET A 126 -6.30 3.57 11.08
CA MET A 126 -5.58 2.48 10.42
C MET A 126 -4.16 2.95 10.05
N PHE A 127 -3.16 2.32 10.63
CA PHE A 127 -1.75 2.62 10.34
C PHE A 127 -1.13 1.50 9.52
N GLN A 128 -0.15 1.85 8.68
CA GLN A 128 0.71 0.86 8.04
C GLN A 128 1.39 -0.01 9.13
N PRO A 129 1.49 -1.34 8.96
CA PRO A 129 2.07 -2.23 9.99
C PRO A 129 3.53 -1.94 10.32
N ASP A 130 4.28 -1.27 9.44
CA ASP A 130 5.63 -0.77 9.68
C ASP A 130 5.91 0.55 8.98
N ALA A 131 6.87 1.34 9.45
CA ALA A 131 7.31 2.56 8.77
C ALA A 131 8.25 2.22 7.61
N SER A 132 7.73 1.78 6.45
CA SER A 132 8.55 1.38 5.30
C SER A 132 7.78 1.42 3.96
N TRP A 133 8.33 0.78 2.92
CA TRP A 133 7.78 0.72 1.57
C TRP A 133 6.98 -0.57 1.32
N SER A 134 6.44 -0.69 0.10
CA SER A 134 5.55 -1.75 -0.36
C SER A 134 5.98 -3.20 -0.05
N LEU A 135 7.22 -3.63 -0.32
CA LEU A 135 7.62 -5.03 -0.05
C LEU A 135 7.41 -5.45 1.42
N PRO A 136 7.92 -4.71 2.43
CA PRO A 136 7.55 -4.91 3.83
C PRO A 136 6.04 -4.98 4.10
N ALA A 137 5.25 -4.01 3.60
CA ALA A 137 3.80 -3.99 3.81
C ALA A 137 3.08 -5.23 3.22
N HIS A 138 3.50 -5.68 2.04
CA HIS A 138 2.99 -6.92 1.42
C HIS A 138 3.45 -8.19 2.16
N LEU A 139 4.62 -8.20 2.80
CA LEU A 139 5.05 -9.28 3.71
C LEU A 139 4.19 -9.33 4.97
N PHE A 140 3.94 -8.18 5.62
CA PHE A 140 3.01 -8.09 6.75
C PHE A 140 1.59 -8.56 6.37
N THR A 141 1.11 -8.21 5.17
CA THR A 141 -0.22 -8.61 4.66
C THR A 141 -0.44 -10.12 4.57
N VAL A 142 0.63 -10.91 4.40
CA VAL A 142 0.55 -12.37 4.25
C VAL A 142 1.20 -13.16 5.39
N SER A 143 1.91 -12.50 6.31
CA SER A 143 2.65 -13.20 7.38
C SER A 143 2.77 -12.44 8.71
N GLU A 144 2.16 -11.25 8.82
CA GLU A 144 2.22 -10.37 10.00
C GLU A 144 3.66 -9.97 10.39
N TRP A 145 4.65 -10.18 9.52
CA TRP A 145 6.06 -9.89 9.80
C TRP A 145 6.90 -9.62 8.55
N SER A 146 7.71 -8.56 8.55
CA SER A 146 8.79 -8.32 7.57
C SER A 146 10.14 -8.70 8.18
N ALA A 147 10.83 -9.69 7.60
CA ALA A 147 12.02 -10.30 8.20
C ALA A 147 13.10 -10.70 7.19
N ARG A 148 14.30 -10.96 7.72
CA ARG A 148 15.42 -11.57 7.00
C ARG A 148 16.03 -12.69 7.83
N CYS A 149 16.38 -13.80 7.19
CA CYS A 149 16.88 -15.00 7.85
C CYS A 149 18.37 -15.17 7.58
N SER A 150 19.17 -15.34 8.64
CA SER A 150 20.62 -15.51 8.53
C SER A 150 21.03 -16.92 8.07
N ARG A 151 20.09 -17.87 8.10
CA ARG A 151 20.25 -19.23 7.56
C ARG A 151 19.03 -19.61 6.72
N ARG A 152 19.28 -20.22 5.57
CA ARG A 152 18.25 -20.69 4.64
C ARG A 152 17.41 -21.80 5.28
N GLY A 153 16.08 -21.72 5.16
CA GLY A 153 15.15 -22.70 5.74
C GLY A 153 15.09 -22.79 7.27
N ASP A 154 15.76 -21.90 8.01
CA ASP A 154 15.78 -21.88 9.49
C ASP A 154 14.97 -20.68 10.02
N PRO A 155 13.70 -20.84 10.41
CA PRO A 155 12.87 -19.76 10.95
C PRO A 155 13.45 -19.13 12.23
N MET A 156 14.23 -19.89 13.02
CA MET A 156 14.84 -19.40 14.25
C MET A 156 16.06 -18.50 13.98
N SER A 157 16.50 -18.40 12.73
CA SER A 157 17.56 -17.51 12.27
C SER A 157 17.06 -16.15 11.76
N CYS A 158 15.74 -15.94 11.76
CA CYS A 158 15.07 -14.77 11.22
C CYS A 158 14.95 -13.63 12.26
N VAL A 159 15.11 -12.40 11.78
CA VAL A 159 15.00 -11.16 12.57
C VAL A 159 14.25 -10.10 11.78
N ASN A 160 13.63 -9.13 12.48
CA ASN A 160 12.93 -7.99 11.88
C ASN A 160 13.79 -7.31 10.82
N ALA A 161 13.18 -6.94 9.70
CA ALA A 161 13.90 -6.38 8.55
C ALA A 161 13.10 -5.33 7.77
N ASN A 162 12.28 -4.54 8.45
CA ASN A 162 11.38 -3.54 7.84
C ASN A 162 12.09 -2.61 6.83
N ALA A 163 13.33 -2.18 7.11
CA ALA A 163 14.12 -1.35 6.19
C ALA A 163 14.60 -2.07 4.93
N ALA A 164 14.97 -3.35 5.08
CA ALA A 164 15.76 -4.10 4.10
C ALA A 164 15.51 -5.62 4.30
N PRO A 165 14.29 -6.11 3.98
CA PRO A 165 14.03 -7.53 3.89
C PRO A 165 14.78 -8.11 2.68
N VAL A 166 14.85 -9.43 2.55
CA VAL A 166 15.49 -10.02 1.36
C VAL A 166 14.61 -9.78 0.14
N ALA A 167 15.00 -8.82 -0.70
CA ALA A 167 14.18 -8.36 -1.82
C ALA A 167 14.23 -9.32 -3.04
N PRO A 168 13.11 -9.48 -3.78
CA PRO A 168 13.02 -10.28 -4.99
C PRO A 168 14.13 -10.03 -6.01
N PRO A 169 14.54 -11.06 -6.81
CA PRO A 169 15.58 -10.88 -7.81
C PRO A 169 15.28 -9.73 -8.78
N GLY A 170 16.21 -8.79 -8.84
CA GLY A 170 16.10 -7.59 -9.67
C GLY A 170 15.20 -6.51 -9.09
N GLU A 171 15.03 -6.41 -7.77
CA GLU A 171 14.75 -5.12 -7.07
C GLU A 171 16.05 -4.39 -6.68
N PRO A 172 16.04 -3.07 -6.39
CA PRO A 172 17.25 -2.32 -6.04
C PRO A 172 17.89 -2.83 -4.76
N GLU A 173 17.08 -3.20 -3.77
CA GLU A 173 17.52 -3.74 -2.49
C GLU A 173 17.93 -5.22 -2.63
N SER A 174 17.78 -5.82 -3.80
CA SER A 174 18.17 -7.20 -4.08
C SER A 174 19.65 -7.28 -4.43
N ASN A 175 20.43 -7.83 -3.51
CA ASN A 175 21.84 -8.19 -3.73
C ASN A 175 22.05 -9.41 -4.67
N GLY A 176 21.05 -9.75 -5.49
CA GLY A 176 21.03 -10.94 -6.36
C GLY A 176 20.66 -12.26 -5.66
N THR A 177 20.49 -12.27 -4.33
CA THR A 177 20.01 -13.45 -3.60
C THR A 177 18.54 -13.69 -3.89
N THR A 178 18.15 -14.93 -4.21
CA THR A 178 16.74 -15.30 -4.28
C THR A 178 16.17 -15.40 -2.87
N PRO A 179 15.06 -14.70 -2.53
CA PRO A 179 14.48 -14.78 -1.20
C PRO A 179 14.08 -16.20 -0.79
N ASP A 180 14.22 -16.48 0.50
CA ASP A 180 13.76 -17.69 1.15
C ASP A 180 13.14 -17.28 2.48
N TYR A 181 11.86 -16.90 2.45
CA TYR A 181 11.14 -16.46 3.63
C TYR A 181 10.83 -17.70 4.47
N ALA A 182 11.71 -17.98 5.44
CA ALA A 182 11.70 -19.21 6.21
C ALA A 182 10.72 -19.20 7.38
N TRP A 183 10.21 -18.02 7.77
CA TRP A 183 9.18 -17.87 8.80
C TRP A 183 7.81 -18.29 8.29
N THR A 184 6.89 -18.54 9.23
CA THR A 184 5.53 -18.97 8.94
C THR A 184 4.70 -17.82 8.36
N ASP A 185 4.05 -18.06 7.22
CA ASP A 185 3.03 -17.18 6.66
C ASP A 185 1.61 -17.56 7.14
N LEU A 186 0.65 -16.65 6.99
CA LEU A 186 -0.75 -16.88 7.36
C LEU A 186 -1.35 -18.09 6.64
N THR A 187 -0.94 -18.38 5.40
CA THR A 187 -1.50 -19.49 4.62
C THR A 187 -1.07 -20.86 5.12
N TYR A 188 0.00 -20.98 5.91
CA TYR A 188 0.32 -22.20 6.66
C TYR A 188 -0.79 -22.54 7.68
N LEU A 189 -1.27 -21.55 8.43
CA LEU A 189 -2.36 -21.76 9.40
C LEU A 189 -3.67 -22.11 8.67
N LEU A 190 -3.98 -21.40 7.58
CA LEU A 190 -5.15 -21.71 6.75
C LEU A 190 -5.07 -23.14 6.18
N HIS A 191 -3.90 -23.57 5.69
CA HIS A 191 -3.67 -24.93 5.20
C HIS A 191 -3.89 -25.99 6.28
N LYS A 192 -3.23 -25.82 7.43
CA LYS A 192 -3.28 -26.72 8.59
C LYS A 192 -4.69 -26.90 9.14
N HIS A 193 -5.52 -25.86 9.06
CA HIS A 193 -6.92 -25.88 9.49
C HIS A 193 -7.92 -26.05 8.33
N HIS A 194 -7.45 -26.39 7.13
CA HIS A 194 -8.26 -26.62 5.92
C HIS A 194 -9.19 -25.46 5.52
N VAL A 195 -8.82 -24.23 5.89
CA VAL A 195 -9.51 -23.02 5.48
C VAL A 195 -9.13 -22.69 4.04
N SER A 196 -10.13 -22.63 3.15
CA SER A 196 -9.90 -22.33 1.74
C SER A 196 -9.42 -20.89 1.57
N TRP A 197 -8.41 -20.69 0.72
CA TRP A 197 -7.88 -19.36 0.41
C TRP A 197 -7.48 -19.20 -1.06
N GLY A 198 -7.41 -17.96 -1.53
CA GLY A 198 -6.93 -17.61 -2.86
C GLY A 198 -6.24 -16.24 -2.89
N TYR A 199 -5.17 -16.13 -3.68
CA TYR A 199 -4.42 -14.89 -3.88
C TYR A 199 -4.52 -14.48 -5.35
N TYR A 200 -5.23 -13.39 -5.61
CA TYR A 200 -5.74 -13.02 -6.92
C TYR A 200 -4.94 -11.86 -7.52
N VAL A 201 -3.95 -12.20 -8.35
CA VAL A 201 -3.02 -11.24 -8.95
C VAL A 201 -3.56 -10.71 -10.28
N PHE A 202 -3.65 -9.39 -10.45
CA PHE A 202 -3.94 -8.81 -11.75
C PHE A 202 -2.69 -8.85 -12.64
N LYS A 203 -2.84 -9.33 -13.88
CA LYS A 203 -1.75 -9.33 -14.88
C LYS A 203 -1.51 -7.89 -15.35
N GLY A 204 -0.26 -7.45 -15.32
CA GLY A 204 0.15 -6.12 -15.76
C GLY A 204 1.64 -5.91 -15.52
N GLY A 205 1.98 -4.74 -14.97
CA GLY A 205 3.26 -4.45 -14.35
C GLY A 205 3.23 -4.59 -12.82
N GLU A 206 4.38 -4.89 -12.24
CA GLU A 206 4.78 -4.34 -10.93
C GLU A 206 5.34 -2.92 -11.20
N PRO A 207 4.95 -1.87 -10.45
CA PRO A 207 5.44 -0.52 -10.68
C PRO A 207 6.83 -0.26 -10.08
N ASP A 208 7.17 -0.85 -8.94
CA ASP A 208 8.38 -0.55 -8.17
C ASP A 208 9.51 -1.50 -8.61
N CYS A 209 10.76 -1.01 -8.60
CA CYS A 209 11.72 -1.62 -9.52
C CYS A 209 13.25 -1.38 -9.37
N ALA A 210 13.95 -2.49 -9.34
CA ALA A 210 15.29 -2.80 -9.85
C ALA A 210 16.57 -1.99 -9.50
N ASN A 211 16.67 -0.67 -9.71
CA ASN A 211 17.97 0.05 -9.60
C ASN A 211 17.81 1.59 -9.49
N ASP A 212 17.76 2.16 -8.27
CA ASP A 212 17.96 3.59 -7.91
C ASP A 212 17.65 4.61 -9.02
N GLY A 213 16.42 4.53 -9.53
CA GLY A 213 16.19 4.86 -10.93
C GLY A 213 15.01 4.13 -11.55
N MET A 214 13.82 4.25 -10.94
CA MET A 214 12.71 5.06 -11.48
C MET A 214 12.14 4.59 -12.90
N PHE A 215 12.94 4.11 -13.89
CA PHE A 215 12.58 3.44 -15.18
C PHE A 215 13.39 2.14 -15.22
N CYS A 216 12.85 1.08 -14.62
CA CYS A 216 13.18 -0.25 -15.10
C CYS A 216 12.35 -0.56 -16.36
N ARG A 217 12.63 -1.71 -16.98
CA ARG A 217 11.64 -2.34 -17.85
C ARG A 217 10.59 -3.02 -16.97
N THR A 218 9.44 -2.37 -16.77
CA THR A 218 8.28 -2.84 -15.98
C THR A 218 8.21 -4.36 -15.90
N LYS A 219 8.38 -4.93 -14.70
CA LYS A 219 8.32 -6.37 -14.49
C LYS A 219 6.92 -6.88 -14.80
N LYS A 220 6.83 -7.97 -15.54
CA LYS A 220 5.53 -8.53 -15.99
C LYS A 220 4.85 -9.27 -14.85
N GLN A 221 4.09 -8.57 -14.03
CA GLN A 221 3.27 -9.17 -12.99
C GLN A 221 2.21 -10.10 -13.57
N ASN A 222 2.07 -11.27 -12.96
CA ASN A 222 0.89 -12.13 -13.01
C ASN A 222 1.02 -13.19 -11.88
N ALA A 223 0.01 -14.03 -11.70
CA ALA A 223 0.00 -15.07 -10.67
C ALA A 223 1.20 -16.05 -10.67
N LYS A 224 1.93 -16.18 -11.79
CA LYS A 224 3.16 -16.99 -11.91
C LYS A 224 4.46 -16.18 -11.85
N THR A 225 4.38 -14.87 -11.65
CA THR A 225 5.52 -14.01 -11.37
C THR A 225 5.53 -13.72 -9.87
N PRO A 226 6.45 -14.32 -9.10
CA PRO A 226 6.78 -13.82 -7.78
C PRO A 226 7.29 -12.39 -7.92
N GLY A 227 6.80 -11.47 -7.10
CA GLY A 227 7.12 -10.04 -7.12
C GLY A 227 6.92 -9.42 -5.74
N ILE A 228 7.31 -8.17 -5.56
CA ILE A 228 7.08 -7.44 -4.28
C ILE A 228 5.62 -7.51 -3.81
N TRP A 229 4.67 -7.43 -4.75
CA TRP A 229 3.22 -7.58 -4.53
C TRP A 229 2.68 -9.00 -4.69
N ASN A 230 3.57 -9.99 -4.77
CA ASN A 230 3.24 -11.40 -4.77
C ASN A 230 4.37 -12.16 -4.04
N PRO A 231 4.56 -11.94 -2.73
CA PRO A 231 5.70 -12.49 -1.99
C PRO A 231 5.52 -13.97 -1.61
N LEU A 232 4.28 -14.48 -1.60
CA LEU A 232 3.92 -15.86 -1.23
C LEU A 232 4.80 -16.96 -1.85
N PRO A 233 5.20 -16.92 -3.14
CA PRO A 233 6.04 -17.97 -3.72
C PRO A 233 7.43 -18.14 -3.07
N TRP A 234 7.94 -17.12 -2.36
CA TRP A 234 9.22 -17.22 -1.65
C TRP A 234 9.12 -17.76 -0.23
N PHE A 235 7.93 -17.93 0.32
CA PHE A 235 7.75 -18.61 1.60
C PHE A 235 8.04 -20.11 1.49
N THR A 236 8.79 -20.63 2.46
CA THR A 236 9.18 -22.05 2.52
C THR A 236 7.96 -22.95 2.69
N THR A 237 7.07 -22.59 3.61
CA THR A 237 5.76 -23.19 3.90
C THR A 237 4.85 -23.26 2.68
N VAL A 238 4.62 -22.14 1.99
CA VAL A 238 3.79 -22.08 0.76
C VAL A 238 4.24 -23.09 -0.30
N ARG A 239 5.57 -23.29 -0.44
CA ARG A 239 6.13 -24.28 -1.38
C ARG A 239 6.05 -25.72 -0.84
N ALA A 240 6.38 -25.94 0.43
CA ALA A 240 6.36 -27.24 1.08
C ALA A 240 4.95 -27.85 1.15
N ASP A 241 3.95 -27.02 1.48
CA ASP A 241 2.53 -27.38 1.57
C ASP A 241 1.84 -27.42 0.17
N HIS A 242 2.62 -27.24 -0.90
CA HIS A 242 2.19 -27.25 -2.31
C HIS A 242 1.05 -26.25 -2.64
N GLN A 243 1.07 -25.07 -2.02
CA GLN A 243 -0.03 -24.10 -2.09
C GLN A 243 0.06 -23.08 -3.23
N LEU A 244 1.15 -23.08 -4.01
CA LEU A 244 1.35 -22.17 -5.16
C LEU A 244 0.18 -22.17 -6.16
N ARG A 245 -0.61 -23.26 -6.22
CA ARG A 245 -1.82 -23.36 -7.05
C ARG A 245 -2.97 -22.43 -6.63
N ASN A 246 -2.95 -21.90 -5.41
CA ASN A 246 -3.94 -20.96 -4.88
C ASN A 246 -3.66 -19.51 -5.31
N ILE A 247 -2.47 -19.25 -5.88
CA ILE A 247 -2.08 -17.98 -6.48
C ILE A 247 -2.55 -18.01 -7.94
N VAL A 248 -3.57 -17.21 -8.27
CA VAL A 248 -4.29 -17.28 -9.55
C VAL A 248 -4.59 -15.89 -10.12
N SER A 249 -4.96 -15.83 -11.40
CA SER A 249 -5.31 -14.56 -12.02
C SER A 249 -6.60 -14.00 -11.43
N VAL A 250 -6.68 -12.66 -11.25
CA VAL A 250 -7.92 -11.95 -10.85
C VAL A 250 -9.15 -12.28 -11.70
N ARG A 251 -9.00 -12.80 -12.93
CA ARG A 251 -10.13 -13.34 -13.72
C ARG A 251 -10.89 -14.46 -12.98
N HIS A 252 -10.18 -15.27 -12.19
CA HIS A 252 -10.79 -16.31 -11.35
C HIS A 252 -11.55 -15.72 -10.17
N PHE A 253 -11.16 -14.55 -9.63
CA PHE A 253 -11.92 -13.84 -8.60
C PHE A 253 -13.31 -13.46 -9.10
N PHE A 254 -13.39 -12.75 -10.23
CA PHE A 254 -14.67 -12.35 -10.83
C PHE A 254 -15.57 -13.54 -11.16
N TRP A 255 -14.98 -14.64 -11.65
CA TRP A 255 -15.74 -15.87 -11.88
C TRP A 255 -16.23 -16.49 -10.56
N ALA A 256 -15.37 -16.60 -9.55
CA ALA A 256 -15.70 -17.17 -8.24
C ALA A 256 -16.80 -16.36 -7.53
N ALA A 257 -16.67 -15.03 -7.49
CA ALA A 257 -17.66 -14.11 -6.91
C ALA A 257 -19.04 -14.27 -7.58
N LYS A 258 -19.08 -14.32 -8.92
CA LYS A 258 -20.33 -14.52 -9.68
C LYS A 258 -21.02 -15.86 -9.38
N HIS A 259 -20.25 -16.93 -9.11
CA HIS A 259 -20.79 -18.30 -8.97
C HIS A 259 -20.88 -18.79 -7.53
N GLY A 260 -20.67 -17.93 -6.53
CA GLY A 260 -20.74 -18.31 -5.12
C GLY A 260 -19.60 -19.23 -4.67
N ARG A 261 -18.41 -19.07 -5.28
CA ARG A 261 -17.23 -19.95 -5.12
C ARG A 261 -15.98 -19.19 -4.66
N LEU A 262 -16.13 -18.04 -4.02
CA LEU A 262 -15.00 -17.40 -3.36
C LEU A 262 -14.51 -18.28 -2.20
N PRO A 263 -13.19 -18.42 -2.00
CA PRO A 263 -12.64 -19.07 -0.82
C PRO A 263 -12.87 -18.21 0.43
N ALA A 264 -12.75 -18.82 1.61
CA ALA A 264 -12.98 -18.15 2.89
C ALA A 264 -12.05 -16.95 3.13
N VAL A 265 -10.81 -17.00 2.60
CA VAL A 265 -9.88 -15.86 2.60
C VAL A 265 -9.46 -15.52 1.16
N SER A 266 -9.66 -14.28 0.74
CA SER A 266 -9.34 -13.81 -0.62
C SER A 266 -8.52 -12.53 -0.59
N TRP A 267 -7.24 -12.59 -0.97
CA TRP A 267 -6.44 -11.41 -1.23
C TRP A 267 -6.57 -11.02 -2.71
N VAL A 268 -6.79 -9.73 -2.99
CA VAL A 268 -6.87 -9.20 -4.36
C VAL A 268 -5.83 -8.10 -4.53
N ILE A 269 -4.96 -8.27 -5.52
CA ILE A 269 -3.80 -7.42 -5.77
C ILE A 269 -3.92 -6.76 -7.17
N PRO A 270 -3.78 -5.42 -7.26
CA PRO A 270 -3.85 -4.66 -8.50
C PRO A 270 -2.64 -4.92 -9.41
N ASN A 271 -2.54 -4.15 -10.49
CA ASN A 271 -1.31 -3.98 -11.26
C ASN A 271 -0.97 -2.47 -11.32
N ASP A 272 0.20 -2.16 -11.86
CA ASP A 272 0.73 -0.82 -12.18
C ASP A 272 -0.28 0.25 -12.66
N LYS A 273 -1.40 -0.14 -13.28
CA LYS A 273 -2.38 0.79 -13.88
C LYS A 273 -3.56 1.12 -13.00
N VAL A 274 -3.84 0.32 -11.98
CA VAL A 274 -5.05 0.39 -11.16
C VAL A 274 -4.76 0.28 -9.65
N SER A 275 -3.49 0.28 -9.27
CA SER A 275 -3.05 0.25 -7.87
C SER A 275 -3.16 1.58 -7.15
N GLU A 276 -3.18 2.69 -7.90
CA GLU A 276 -3.02 4.07 -7.43
C GLU A 276 -1.59 4.47 -7.05
N HIS A 277 -0.62 3.53 -6.99
CA HIS A 277 0.82 3.83 -6.90
C HIS A 277 1.17 4.97 -7.88
N PRO A 278 1.63 6.14 -7.41
CA PRO A 278 1.93 7.26 -8.29
C PRO A 278 2.96 6.89 -9.38
N PRO A 279 2.80 7.31 -10.65
CA PRO A 279 1.80 8.21 -11.19
C PRO A 279 0.64 7.48 -11.90
N ALA A 280 0.17 6.34 -11.37
CA ALA A 280 -1.09 5.71 -11.78
C ALA A 280 -2.27 6.67 -11.56
N LEU A 281 -3.36 6.45 -12.30
CA LEU A 281 -4.54 7.32 -12.22
C LEU A 281 -5.43 6.92 -11.03
N VAL A 282 -5.82 7.90 -10.22
CA VAL A 282 -6.73 7.72 -9.08
C VAL A 282 -8.08 7.17 -9.55
N SER A 283 -8.62 7.72 -10.63
CA SER A 283 -9.86 7.27 -11.27
C SER A 283 -9.80 5.81 -11.73
N ALA A 284 -8.65 5.36 -12.24
CA ALA A 284 -8.48 3.99 -12.74
C ALA A 284 -8.46 2.96 -11.61
N GLY A 285 -7.80 3.27 -10.49
CA GLY A 285 -7.80 2.40 -9.32
C GLY A 285 -9.15 2.37 -8.62
N GLN A 286 -9.75 3.53 -8.37
CA GLN A 286 -11.09 3.65 -7.83
C GLN A 286 -12.12 2.88 -8.67
N ALA A 287 -12.06 2.97 -10.00
CA ALA A 287 -12.94 2.20 -10.89
C ALA A 287 -12.69 0.69 -10.80
N TRP A 288 -11.43 0.25 -10.67
CA TRP A 288 -11.08 -1.16 -10.53
C TRP A 288 -11.54 -1.75 -9.19
N VAL A 289 -11.27 -1.07 -8.07
CA VAL A 289 -11.77 -1.44 -6.73
C VAL A 289 -13.30 -1.47 -6.72
N THR A 290 -13.94 -0.48 -7.34
CA THR A 290 -15.40 -0.46 -7.51
C THR A 290 -15.90 -1.69 -8.29
N GLY A 291 -15.14 -2.17 -9.28
CA GLY A 291 -15.42 -3.42 -9.99
C GLY A 291 -15.30 -4.66 -9.11
N ILE A 292 -14.27 -4.74 -8.25
CA ILE A 292 -14.06 -5.81 -7.27
C ILE A 292 -15.18 -5.84 -6.24
N VAL A 293 -15.49 -4.70 -5.60
CA VAL A 293 -16.56 -4.57 -4.61
C VAL A 293 -17.92 -4.94 -5.21
N ASN A 294 -18.26 -4.42 -6.41
CA ASN A 294 -19.50 -4.79 -7.10
C ASN A 294 -19.59 -6.29 -7.44
N ALA A 295 -18.48 -6.94 -7.78
CA ALA A 295 -18.48 -8.37 -8.08
C ALA A 295 -18.83 -9.22 -6.85
N VAL A 296 -18.37 -8.81 -5.67
CA VAL A 296 -18.70 -9.45 -4.39
C VAL A 296 -20.13 -9.12 -3.96
N MET A 297 -20.52 -7.83 -3.95
CA MET A 297 -21.85 -7.37 -3.49
C MET A 297 -23.01 -7.92 -4.32
N ARG A 298 -22.77 -8.21 -5.61
CA ARG A 298 -23.76 -8.85 -6.51
C ARG A 298 -23.64 -10.38 -6.54
N GLY A 299 -22.67 -10.95 -5.82
CA GLY A 299 -22.40 -12.38 -5.77
C GLY A 299 -23.22 -13.09 -4.69
N PRO A 300 -23.44 -14.43 -4.81
CA PRO A 300 -24.25 -15.19 -3.84
C PRO A 300 -23.73 -15.16 -2.40
N ASN A 301 -22.45 -14.84 -2.17
CA ASN A 301 -21.82 -14.83 -0.85
C ASN A 301 -21.87 -13.46 -0.14
N TRP A 302 -22.43 -12.40 -0.74
CA TRP A 302 -22.40 -11.04 -0.16
C TRP A 302 -22.88 -11.01 1.30
N ASN A 303 -24.01 -11.67 1.58
CA ASN A 303 -24.63 -11.75 2.90
C ASN A 303 -23.78 -12.45 3.98
N SER A 304 -22.60 -12.98 3.63
CA SER A 304 -21.64 -13.60 4.55
C SER A 304 -20.20 -13.13 4.29
N THR A 305 -20.01 -11.95 3.67
CA THR A 305 -18.69 -11.43 3.31
C THR A 305 -18.38 -10.11 4.01
N ALA A 306 -17.13 -9.91 4.40
CA ALA A 306 -16.55 -8.60 4.67
C ALA A 306 -15.39 -8.36 3.69
N ILE A 307 -15.33 -7.15 3.14
CA ILE A 307 -14.24 -6.69 2.28
C ILE A 307 -13.44 -5.68 3.09
N PHE A 308 -12.15 -5.95 3.25
CA PHE A 308 -11.19 -5.01 3.82
C PHE A 308 -10.44 -4.35 2.65
N LEU A 309 -10.56 -3.03 2.54
CA LEU A 309 -9.84 -2.20 1.58
C LEU A 309 -8.89 -1.31 2.37
N THR A 310 -7.60 -1.43 2.09
CA THR A 310 -6.52 -0.62 2.67
C THR A 310 -5.44 -0.39 1.62
N TRP A 311 -4.66 0.65 1.84
CA TRP A 311 -3.44 0.94 1.11
C TRP A 311 -2.24 0.36 1.87
N ASP A 312 -1.14 0.13 1.18
CA ASP A 312 0.04 -0.56 1.71
C ASP A 312 0.99 0.38 2.48
N ASP A 313 1.31 1.55 1.93
CA ASP A 313 2.08 2.64 2.53
C ASP A 313 1.49 4.03 2.18
N TRP A 314 2.12 5.10 2.68
CA TRP A 314 1.61 6.48 2.53
C TRP A 314 2.00 7.19 1.23
N GLY A 315 2.92 6.64 0.42
CA GLY A 315 3.33 7.20 -0.87
C GLY A 315 4.06 8.54 -0.82
N GLY A 316 4.57 8.95 0.35
CA GLY A 316 5.10 10.29 0.57
C GLY A 316 4.02 11.36 0.79
N PHE A 317 2.73 11.01 0.75
CA PHE A 317 1.64 11.97 0.96
C PHE A 317 1.47 12.34 2.44
N TYR A 318 1.11 13.59 2.68
CA TYR A 318 0.91 14.15 4.01
C TYR A 318 -0.10 13.37 4.85
N ASP A 319 0.23 13.14 6.11
CA ASP A 319 -0.73 12.84 7.18
C ASP A 319 -0.31 13.59 8.44
N HIS A 320 -1.28 14.16 9.16
CA HIS A 320 -1.00 14.94 10.36
C HIS A 320 -0.82 14.09 11.63
N VAL A 321 -1.21 12.80 11.61
CA VAL A 321 -1.19 11.95 12.81
C VAL A 321 0.15 11.23 12.95
N ALA A 322 0.94 11.65 13.93
CA ALA A 322 2.18 10.98 14.29
C ALA A 322 1.93 9.55 14.82
N PRO A 323 2.42 8.49 14.12
CA PRO A 323 2.09 7.09 14.44
C PRO A 323 2.38 6.69 15.89
N PRO A 324 1.59 5.78 16.48
CA PRO A 324 1.86 5.28 17.83
C PRO A 324 3.06 4.31 17.81
N ILE A 325 3.87 4.38 18.87
CA ILE A 325 4.98 3.45 19.10
C ILE A 325 4.45 2.32 19.98
N VAL A 326 4.09 1.20 19.35
CA VAL A 326 3.48 0.04 20.03
C VAL A 326 4.49 -1.05 20.43
N ASP A 327 5.63 -1.12 19.74
CA ASP A 327 6.72 -2.06 19.99
C ASP A 327 8.07 -1.47 19.49
N HIS A 328 9.07 -2.32 19.25
CA HIS A 328 10.38 -1.90 18.71
C HIS A 328 10.32 -1.34 17.28
N ASN A 329 9.37 -1.82 16.46
CA ASN A 329 9.19 -1.39 15.08
C ASN A 329 8.32 -0.14 15.00
N GLY A 330 7.29 -0.05 15.85
CA GLY A 330 6.20 0.91 15.74
C GLY A 330 5.35 0.67 14.49
N TYR A 331 4.28 1.47 14.34
CA TYR A 331 3.54 1.53 13.08
C TYR A 331 4.15 2.58 12.13
N GLY A 332 3.88 2.39 10.84
CA GLY A 332 4.12 3.40 9.82
C GLY A 332 3.06 4.49 9.81
N LEU A 333 3.09 5.33 8.77
CA LEU A 333 2.15 6.43 8.62
C LEU A 333 0.72 5.91 8.44
N ARG A 334 -0.25 6.77 8.72
CA ARG A 334 -1.66 6.44 8.65
C ARG A 334 -2.10 6.27 7.18
N VAL A 335 -2.80 5.18 6.89
CA VAL A 335 -3.31 4.83 5.56
C VAL A 335 -4.84 4.68 5.61
N PRO A 336 -5.58 4.88 4.52
CA PRO A 336 -7.03 4.68 4.57
C PRO A 336 -7.39 3.22 4.83
N GLY A 337 -8.34 2.97 5.74
CA GLY A 337 -8.95 1.65 5.94
C GLY A 337 -10.46 1.71 5.77
N LEU A 338 -11.04 0.74 5.06
CA LEU A 338 -12.47 0.62 4.82
C LEU A 338 -12.93 -0.83 5.06
N VAL A 339 -13.98 -1.01 5.85
CA VAL A 339 -14.65 -2.30 6.04
C VAL A 339 -16.03 -2.27 5.38
N ILE A 340 -16.18 -2.95 4.25
CA ILE A 340 -17.39 -2.98 3.44
C ILE A 340 -18.08 -4.34 3.61
N SER A 341 -19.20 -4.38 4.32
CA SER A 341 -19.91 -5.61 4.69
C SER A 341 -21.38 -5.34 5.04
N PRO A 342 -22.32 -6.30 4.89
CA PRO A 342 -23.66 -6.21 5.48
C PRO A 342 -23.66 -6.10 7.01
N TYR A 343 -22.53 -6.42 7.65
CA TYR A 343 -22.35 -6.39 9.10
C TYR A 343 -21.57 -5.16 9.60
N ALA A 344 -21.03 -4.34 8.69
CA ALA A 344 -20.36 -3.09 9.04
C ALA A 344 -21.40 -2.05 9.51
N ARG A 345 -21.04 -1.24 10.52
CA ARG A 345 -21.90 -0.24 11.15
C ARG A 345 -21.11 0.98 11.57
#